data_AF-A0A6B8RRP1-F1
#
_entry.id   AF-A0A6B8RRP1-F1
#
_cell.length_a   1.000
_cell.length_b   1.000
_cell.length_c   1.000
_cell.angle_alpha   90.00
_cell.angle_beta   90.00
_cell.angle_gamma   90.00
#
_symmetry.space_group_name_H-M   'P 1'
#
loop_
_entity.id
_entity.type
_entity.pdbx_description
1 polymer ?
#
loop_
_entity_poly.entity_id
_entity_poly.type
_entity_poly.pdbx_seq_one_letter_code
_entity_poly.pdbx_strand_id
1 'polypeptide(L)'
;MLKRQRKIVLIGCLAGLILLLGAACQSESKPLQNSIIPEIKDSKPTIVAEGTVVINGIKQSISIRMKDGKEIYDSDPGAFQGTFLFGSFEVVATDPAGKELAKLGLNDVFDGGEMNFRKELPFEIQFDDYNEDGESDFTVGQWGGSNGNFYSMLTISSSGFEVLEENIYSADHRPSIRYRKIAGKAFLNKYYDQIIGADMDVIHRWKDGAFHRDIPTKSIEGGAAGVEGES
;
A
#
# COMPACT_ATOMS: atom_id res chain seq x y z
N MET A 1 -14.13 -51.92 -25.06
CA MET A 1 -13.14 -52.99 -24.87
C MET A 1 -12.55 -53.35 -26.24
N LEU A 2 -11.39 -52.81 -26.60
CA LEU A 2 -10.48 -53.43 -27.57
C LEU A 2 -9.08 -52.80 -27.40
N LYS A 3 -8.17 -53.61 -26.85
CA LYS A 3 -6.74 -53.32 -26.68
C LYS A 3 -6.05 -53.33 -28.05
N ARG A 4 -5.06 -52.46 -28.25
CA ARG A 4 -3.92 -52.80 -29.11
C ARG A 4 -2.63 -52.24 -28.54
N GLN A 5 -1.81 -53.15 -28.03
CA GLN A 5 -0.44 -52.92 -27.58
C GLN A 5 0.57 -53.24 -28.71
N ARG A 6 1.81 -52.80 -28.43
CA ARG A 6 3.12 -53.27 -28.92
C ARG A 6 3.59 -52.55 -30.20
N LYS A 7 4.86 -52.17 -30.34
CA LYS A 7 6.08 -52.90 -29.97
C LYS A 7 7.25 -51.95 -29.69
N ILE A 8 8.04 -52.33 -28.69
CA ILE A 8 9.43 -51.91 -28.47
C ILE A 8 10.29 -52.54 -29.59
N VAL A 9 11.21 -51.77 -30.16
CA VAL A 9 12.32 -52.29 -30.96
C VAL A 9 13.61 -51.73 -30.35
N LEU A 10 14.35 -52.62 -29.69
CA LEU A 10 15.76 -52.46 -29.35
C LEU A 10 16.56 -52.94 -30.56
N ILE A 11 17.46 -52.11 -31.09
CA ILE A 11 18.58 -52.57 -31.93
C ILE A 11 19.84 -52.01 -31.30
N GLY A 12 20.75 -52.92 -30.95
CA GLY A 12 22.02 -52.62 -30.32
C GLY A 12 23.18 -52.47 -31.31
N CYS A 13 24.28 -52.00 -30.71
CA CYS A 13 25.69 -52.13 -31.11
C CYS A 13 26.15 -51.43 -32.38
N LEU A 14 26.98 -50.39 -32.20
CA LEU A 14 28.33 -50.44 -32.78
C LEU A 14 29.30 -49.54 -31.99
N ALA A 15 30.43 -50.15 -31.61
CA ALA A 15 31.60 -49.48 -31.08
C ALA A 15 32.29 -48.65 -32.15
N GLY A 16 32.79 -47.47 -31.77
CA GLY A 16 33.56 -46.57 -32.64
C GLY A 16 34.38 -45.61 -31.81
N LEU A 17 35.60 -46.04 -31.49
CA LEU A 17 36.65 -45.29 -30.81
C LEU A 17 37.15 -44.16 -31.73
N ILE A 18 37.00 -42.89 -31.34
CA ILE A 18 37.82 -41.78 -31.85
C ILE A 18 38.28 -40.93 -30.67
N LEU A 19 39.56 -41.09 -30.33
CA LEU A 19 40.34 -40.16 -29.50
C LEU A 19 40.58 -38.88 -30.30
N LEU A 20 39.97 -37.78 -29.89
CA LEU A 20 40.37 -36.44 -30.29
C LEU A 20 40.80 -35.67 -29.03
N LEU A 21 42.11 -35.46 -28.94
CA LEU A 21 42.78 -34.55 -28.03
C LEU A 21 42.32 -33.12 -28.34
N GLY A 22 41.27 -32.67 -27.67
CA GLY A 22 40.87 -31.26 -27.60
C GLY A 22 41.56 -30.62 -26.41
N ALA A 23 42.44 -29.65 -26.68
CA ALA A 23 43.07 -28.81 -25.67
C ALA A 23 41.99 -28.19 -24.77
N ALA A 24 42.03 -28.55 -23.48
CA ALA A 24 41.23 -27.90 -22.45
C ALA A 24 41.73 -26.46 -22.31
N CYS A 25 41.02 -25.51 -22.91
CA CYS A 25 41.13 -24.11 -22.53
C CYS A 25 40.36 -23.96 -21.21
N GLN A 26 41.05 -24.19 -20.09
CA GLN A 26 40.55 -23.82 -18.77
C GLN A 26 40.47 -22.30 -18.73
N SER A 27 39.27 -21.75 -18.88
CA SER A 27 39.01 -20.38 -18.47
C SER A 27 39.06 -20.37 -16.94
N GLU A 28 40.11 -19.77 -16.38
CA GLU A 28 40.15 -19.40 -14.97
C GLU A 28 39.02 -18.39 -14.71
N SER A 29 37.88 -18.85 -14.19
CA SER A 29 36.91 -17.95 -13.60
C SER A 29 37.52 -17.39 -12.33
N LYS A 30 38.02 -16.16 -12.38
CA LYS A 30 38.34 -15.37 -11.19
C LYS A 30 37.11 -15.38 -10.28
N PRO A 31 37.21 -15.76 -9.00
CA PRO A 31 36.09 -15.63 -8.09
C PRO A 31 35.72 -14.15 -8.00
N LEU A 32 34.42 -13.85 -8.13
CA LEU A 32 33.91 -12.51 -7.83
C LEU A 32 34.37 -12.17 -6.42
N GLN A 33 35.19 -11.12 -6.29
CA GLN A 33 35.43 -10.49 -5.01
C GLN A 33 34.07 -10.03 -4.48
N ASN A 34 33.61 -10.67 -3.41
CA ASN A 34 32.57 -10.14 -2.55
C ASN A 34 33.08 -8.82 -1.97
N SER A 35 32.82 -7.73 -2.68
CA SER A 35 32.91 -6.40 -2.13
C SER A 35 31.83 -6.31 -1.05
N ILE A 36 32.24 -6.43 0.21
CA ILE A 36 31.42 -6.04 1.35
C ILE A 36 31.12 -4.56 1.14
N ILE A 37 29.92 -4.24 0.65
CA ILE A 37 29.43 -2.87 0.61
C ILE A 37 29.22 -2.47 2.08
N PRO A 38 29.88 -1.42 2.59
CA PRO A 38 29.60 -0.94 3.92
C PRO A 38 28.13 -0.52 4.00
N GLU A 39 27.43 -1.04 5.02
CA GLU A 39 26.07 -0.66 5.39
C GLU A 39 25.99 0.88 5.48
N ILE A 40 25.29 1.51 4.54
CA ILE A 40 25.09 2.96 4.53
C ILE A 40 24.11 3.26 5.66
N LYS A 41 24.64 3.73 6.80
CA LYS A 41 23.89 3.92 8.04
C LYS A 41 23.34 5.33 8.25
N ASP A 42 23.17 6.12 7.19
CA ASP A 42 22.85 7.55 7.32
C ASP A 42 22.07 8.16 6.14
N SER A 43 21.23 7.40 5.44
CA SER A 43 20.26 8.02 4.54
C SER A 43 19.05 8.53 5.34
N LYS A 44 18.71 9.81 5.21
CA LYS A 44 17.44 10.34 5.70
C LYS A 44 16.29 9.45 5.20
N PRO A 45 15.29 9.12 6.03
CA PRO A 45 14.17 8.29 5.60
C PRO A 45 13.44 8.96 4.44
N THR A 46 13.02 8.17 3.46
CA THR A 46 12.18 8.67 2.36
C THR A 46 10.77 8.87 2.90
N ILE A 47 10.35 10.13 3.00
CA ILE A 47 9.02 10.52 3.45
C ILE A 47 8.10 10.59 2.23
N VAL A 48 6.95 9.93 2.31
CA VAL A 48 5.93 9.94 1.24
C VAL A 48 4.68 10.73 1.63
N ALA A 49 4.48 10.98 2.92
CA ALA A 49 3.34 11.77 3.41
C ALA A 49 3.72 12.56 4.65
N GLU A 50 3.10 13.72 4.82
CA GLU A 50 3.25 14.56 6.01
C GLU A 50 1.92 15.17 6.44
N GLY A 51 1.79 15.40 7.74
CA GLY A 51 0.61 15.99 8.36
C GLY A 51 0.93 16.55 9.74
N THR A 52 0.02 17.32 10.33
CA THR A 52 0.20 17.84 11.70
C THR A 52 -1.10 17.74 12.48
N VAL A 53 -1.01 17.28 13.71
CA VAL A 53 -2.11 17.21 14.68
C VAL A 53 -1.73 17.91 15.99
N VAL A 54 -2.70 18.19 16.85
CA VAL A 54 -2.47 18.69 18.20
C VAL A 54 -3.05 17.69 19.20
N ILE A 55 -2.17 17.04 19.97
CA ILE A 55 -2.56 16.02 20.96
C ILE A 55 -2.14 16.53 22.33
N ASN A 56 -3.09 16.61 23.27
CA ASN A 56 -2.87 17.18 24.60
C ASN A 56 -2.25 18.60 24.57
N GLY A 57 -2.63 19.41 23.58
CA GLY A 57 -2.11 20.77 23.39
C GLY A 57 -0.69 20.85 22.80
N ILE A 58 -0.09 19.72 22.43
CA ILE A 58 1.24 19.67 21.81
C ILE A 58 1.08 19.40 20.33
N LYS A 59 1.66 20.28 19.50
CA LYS A 59 1.75 20.08 18.04
C LYS A 59 2.66 18.87 17.76
N GLN A 60 2.17 17.90 17.01
CA GLN A 60 2.94 16.73 16.58
C GLN A 60 2.93 16.63 15.06
N SER A 61 4.05 16.23 14.48
CA SER A 61 4.14 15.93 13.05
C SER A 61 3.84 14.45 12.84
N ILE A 62 2.97 14.15 11.88
CA ILE A 62 2.69 12.80 11.41
C ILE A 62 3.38 12.64 10.06
N SER A 63 4.06 11.52 9.85
CA SER A 63 4.74 11.24 8.59
C SER A 63 4.61 9.77 8.21
N ILE A 64 4.46 9.48 6.92
CA ILE A 64 4.60 8.13 6.38
C ILE A 64 5.97 8.01 5.74
N ARG A 65 6.74 7.02 6.20
CA ARG A 65 8.15 6.82 5.84
C ARG A 65 8.35 5.46 5.24
N MET A 66 9.15 5.40 4.18
CA MET A 66 9.62 4.14 3.64
C MET A 66 10.70 3.57 4.57
N LYS A 67 10.53 2.31 4.95
CA LYS A 67 11.47 1.55 5.80
C LYS A 67 12.45 0.75 4.95
N ASP A 68 11.93 0.03 3.96
CA ASP A 68 12.73 -0.79 3.03
C ASP A 68 11.96 -0.97 1.72
N GLY A 69 12.67 -1.13 0.62
CA GLY A 69 12.08 -1.41 -0.68
C GLY A 69 12.88 -0.86 -1.85
N LYS A 70 12.18 -0.58 -2.95
CA LYS A 70 12.76 -0.23 -4.24
C LYS A 70 12.00 0.89 -4.93
N GLU A 71 12.72 1.61 -5.76
CA GLU A 71 12.15 2.55 -6.72
C GLU A 71 11.99 1.86 -8.07
N ILE A 72 10.80 1.96 -8.65
CA ILE A 72 10.51 1.45 -9.99
C ILE A 72 9.98 2.61 -10.82
N TYR A 73 10.52 2.76 -12.03
CA TYR A 73 10.01 3.68 -13.03
C TYR A 73 9.28 2.89 -14.13
N ASP A 74 8.04 3.28 -14.41
CA ASP A 74 7.25 2.77 -15.53
C ASP A 74 7.04 3.88 -16.56
N SER A 75 7.50 3.62 -17.79
CA SER A 75 7.32 4.53 -18.92
C SER A 75 5.99 4.35 -19.65
N ASP A 76 5.33 3.20 -19.45
CA ASP A 76 4.14 2.85 -20.21
C ASP A 76 2.92 3.64 -19.69
N PRO A 77 2.08 4.17 -20.58
CA PRO A 77 0.87 4.87 -20.17
C PRO A 77 -0.06 3.96 -19.35
N GLY A 78 -0.40 4.38 -18.13
CA GLY A 78 -1.24 3.61 -17.23
C GLY A 78 -1.26 4.17 -15.81
N ALA A 79 -1.98 3.48 -14.92
CA ALA A 79 -2.13 3.90 -13.53
C ALA A 79 -0.78 4.00 -12.77
N PHE A 80 0.21 3.21 -13.20
CA PHE A 80 1.55 3.18 -12.63
C PHE A 80 2.58 3.96 -13.46
N GLN A 81 2.17 4.71 -14.49
CA GLN A 81 3.10 5.56 -15.23
C GLN A 81 3.80 6.55 -14.29
N GLY A 82 5.12 6.63 -14.40
CA GLY A 82 5.99 7.45 -13.56
C GLY A 82 6.81 6.62 -12.58
N THR A 83 7.35 7.29 -11.57
CA THR A 83 8.19 6.64 -10.56
C THR A 83 7.41 6.33 -9.30
N PHE A 84 7.54 5.11 -8.81
CA PHE A 84 6.88 4.62 -7.60
C PHE A 84 7.90 4.01 -6.66
N LEU A 85 7.61 4.14 -5.36
CA LEU A 85 8.30 3.47 -4.28
C LEU A 85 7.46 2.26 -3.89
N PHE A 86 8.06 1.08 -3.93
CA PHE A 86 7.45 -0.19 -3.54
C PHE A 86 8.18 -0.76 -2.34
N GLY A 87 7.44 -1.19 -1.31
CA GLY A 87 8.05 -1.87 -0.17
C GLY A 87 7.27 -1.74 1.13
N SER A 88 8.02 -1.59 2.22
CA SER A 88 7.50 -1.44 3.56
C SER A 88 7.54 0.00 4.05
N PHE A 89 6.49 0.40 4.74
CA PHE A 89 6.25 1.75 5.22
C PHE A 89 5.81 1.72 6.69
N GLU A 90 6.09 2.81 7.38
CA GLU A 90 5.60 3.07 8.73
C GLU A 90 4.98 4.46 8.80
N VAL A 91 3.96 4.61 9.63
CA VAL A 91 3.47 5.92 10.07
C VAL A 91 4.13 6.27 11.40
N VAL A 92 4.63 7.49 11.52
CA VAL A 92 5.41 7.95 12.67
C VAL A 92 4.90 9.30 13.15
N ALA A 93 4.67 9.43 14.45
CA ALA A 93 4.40 10.68 15.14
C ALA A 93 5.68 11.20 15.82
N THR A 94 5.98 12.48 15.66
CA THR A 94 7.11 13.14 16.32
C THR A 94 6.72 14.43 17.02
N ASP A 95 7.41 14.75 18.12
CA ASP A 95 7.30 16.05 18.77
C ASP A 95 7.96 17.18 17.94
N PRO A 96 7.83 18.45 18.35
CA PRO A 96 8.45 19.57 17.63
C PRO A 96 9.98 19.55 17.61
N ALA A 97 10.62 18.78 18.49
CA ALA A 97 12.07 18.58 18.50
C ALA A 97 12.51 17.41 17.61
N GLY A 98 11.56 16.72 16.96
CA GLY A 98 11.80 15.57 16.09
C GLY A 98 11.94 14.24 16.83
N LYS A 99 11.65 14.19 18.13
CA LYS A 99 11.65 12.94 18.89
C LYS A 99 10.44 12.09 18.51
N GLU A 100 10.66 10.83 18.18
CA GLU A 100 9.59 9.84 17.95
C GLU A 100 8.75 9.64 19.21
N LEU A 101 7.44 9.78 19.05
CA LEU A 101 6.45 9.61 20.11
C LEU A 101 5.69 8.29 19.94
N ALA A 102 5.33 7.95 18.70
CA ALA A 102 4.64 6.72 18.35
C ALA A 102 4.99 6.30 16.91
N LYS A 103 4.84 5.01 16.62
CA LYS A 103 4.93 4.47 15.27
C LYS A 103 4.05 3.25 15.07
N LEU A 104 3.67 2.99 13.84
CA LEU A 104 2.93 1.79 13.42
C LEU A 104 3.43 1.31 12.06
N GLY A 105 3.68 0.01 11.93
CA GLY A 105 4.01 -0.62 10.65
C GLY A 105 2.77 -0.59 9.76
N LEU A 106 2.83 0.16 8.66
CA LEU A 106 1.65 0.46 7.87
C LEU A 106 1.24 -0.70 6.97
N ASN A 107 2.18 -1.53 6.53
CA ASN A 107 1.88 -2.73 5.75
C ASN A 107 0.98 -3.72 6.51
N ASP A 108 1.12 -3.82 7.84
CA ASP A 108 0.33 -4.73 8.66
C ASP A 108 -1.17 -4.36 8.65
N VAL A 109 -1.48 -3.08 8.41
CA VAL A 109 -2.86 -2.54 8.21
C VAL A 109 -3.45 -2.92 6.85
N PHE A 110 -2.62 -3.44 5.94
CA PHE A 110 -2.99 -3.92 4.60
C PHE A 110 -2.56 -5.38 4.41
N ASP A 111 -2.86 -6.23 5.41
CA ASP A 111 -2.60 -7.68 5.41
C ASP A 111 -1.12 -8.07 5.18
N GLY A 112 -0.18 -7.17 5.48
CA GLY A 112 1.26 -7.38 5.28
C GLY A 112 1.71 -7.30 3.81
N GLY A 113 0.84 -6.83 2.91
CA GLY A 113 1.14 -6.71 1.47
C GLY A 113 2.23 -5.68 1.15
N GLU A 114 2.86 -5.80 -0.03
CA GLU A 114 3.75 -4.75 -0.55
C GLU A 114 2.92 -3.51 -0.85
N MET A 115 3.28 -2.39 -0.22
CA MET A 115 2.63 -1.11 -0.45
C MET A 115 3.38 -0.31 -1.51
N ASN A 116 2.68 0.65 -2.12
CA ASN A 116 3.29 1.57 -3.06
C ASN A 116 2.78 3.01 -2.92
N PHE A 117 3.67 3.95 -3.22
CA PHE A 117 3.37 5.37 -3.33
C PHE A 117 4.14 5.97 -4.50
N ARG A 118 3.58 7.00 -5.15
CA ARG A 118 4.31 7.77 -6.16
C ARG A 118 5.52 8.44 -5.52
N LYS A 119 6.66 8.44 -6.22
CA LYS A 119 7.86 9.18 -5.81
C LYS A 119 7.74 10.63 -6.30
N GLU A 120 6.97 11.42 -5.56
CA GLU A 120 6.74 12.84 -5.80
C GLU A 120 7.02 13.64 -4.51
N LEU A 121 6.52 14.88 -4.43
CA LEU A 121 6.47 15.58 -3.15
C LEU A 121 5.61 14.78 -2.16
N PRO A 122 5.96 14.75 -0.86
CA PRO A 122 5.12 14.12 0.13
C PRO A 122 3.68 14.63 0.03
N PHE A 123 2.72 13.72 -0.02
CA PHE A 123 1.31 14.12 -0.03
C PHE A 123 0.88 14.56 1.37
N GLU A 124 -0.09 15.46 1.42
CA GLU A 124 -0.66 15.91 2.67
C GLU A 124 -1.61 14.85 3.24
N ILE A 125 -1.41 14.48 4.51
CA ILE A 125 -2.34 13.64 5.27
C ILE A 125 -3.56 14.50 5.64
N GLN A 126 -4.74 14.04 5.24
CA GLN A 126 -6.00 14.73 5.50
C GLN A 126 -6.62 14.21 6.80
N PHE A 127 -6.79 15.10 7.78
CA PHE A 127 -7.35 14.77 9.09
C PHE A 127 -8.80 15.17 9.24
N ASP A 128 -9.53 14.44 10.08
CA ASP A 128 -10.83 14.80 10.62
C ASP A 128 -11.12 14.03 11.93
N ASP A 129 -12.31 14.13 12.50
CA ASP A 129 -12.76 13.34 13.66
C ASP A 129 -14.14 12.71 13.33
N TYR A 130 -14.16 11.44 12.92
CA TYR A 130 -15.36 10.76 12.42
C TYR A 130 -16.15 10.05 13.52
N ASN A 131 -15.49 9.69 14.61
CA ASN A 131 -16.13 9.04 15.75
C ASN A 131 -16.48 10.02 16.88
N GLU A 132 -16.16 11.31 16.72
CA GLU A 132 -16.37 12.41 17.68
C GLU A 132 -15.81 12.06 19.08
N ASP A 133 -14.59 11.54 19.13
CA ASP A 133 -13.86 11.30 20.39
C ASP A 133 -12.82 12.39 20.70
N GLY A 134 -12.62 13.34 19.78
CA GLY A 134 -11.69 14.45 19.90
C GLY A 134 -10.27 14.13 19.43
N GLU A 135 -9.98 12.89 19.00
CA GLU A 135 -8.73 12.49 18.40
C GLU A 135 -8.77 12.67 16.87
N SER A 136 -7.60 12.77 16.24
CA SER A 136 -7.51 13.00 14.79
C SER A 136 -7.46 11.68 14.03
N ASP A 137 -8.45 11.48 13.18
CA ASP A 137 -8.57 10.38 12.22
C ASP A 137 -8.01 10.79 10.86
N PHE A 138 -7.39 9.85 10.15
CA PHE A 138 -6.90 10.05 8.79
C PHE A 138 -6.94 8.75 8.00
N THR A 139 -6.92 8.87 6.68
CA THR A 139 -6.92 7.70 5.79
C THR A 139 -5.60 7.55 5.07
N VAL A 140 -5.24 6.29 4.79
CA VAL A 140 -4.20 5.93 3.84
C VAL A 140 -4.83 5.03 2.78
N GLY A 141 -4.63 5.37 1.52
CA GLY A 141 -5.12 4.62 0.36
C GLY A 141 -4.03 3.82 -0.32
N GLN A 142 -4.38 2.62 -0.78
CA GLN A 142 -3.58 1.77 -1.66
C GLN A 142 -4.37 1.43 -2.91
N TRP A 143 -3.66 1.30 -4.04
CA TRP A 143 -4.28 1.02 -5.34
C TRP A 143 -5.21 -0.21 -5.28
N GLY A 144 -6.49 -0.01 -5.63
CA GLY A 144 -7.52 -1.05 -5.62
C GLY A 144 -8.05 -1.41 -7.01
N GLY A 145 -7.50 -0.82 -8.07
CA GLY A 145 -7.93 -1.00 -9.45
C GLY A 145 -8.43 0.29 -10.09
N SER A 146 -8.92 0.22 -11.33
CA SER A 146 -9.27 1.40 -12.14
C SER A 146 -10.39 2.29 -11.58
N ASN A 147 -11.16 1.78 -10.62
CA ASN A 147 -12.31 2.50 -10.09
C ASN A 147 -12.10 3.01 -8.67
N GLY A 148 -10.93 2.77 -8.08
CA GLY A 148 -10.72 3.20 -6.71
C GLY A 148 -9.51 2.59 -6.01
N ASN A 149 -9.32 3.06 -4.79
CA ASN A 149 -8.33 2.58 -3.85
C ASN A 149 -9.02 1.85 -2.68
N PHE A 150 -8.28 0.97 -2.03
CA PHE A 150 -8.61 0.47 -0.69
C PHE A 150 -8.00 1.40 0.34
N TYR A 151 -8.83 1.90 1.25
CA TYR A 151 -8.41 2.76 2.35
C TYR A 151 -8.51 2.05 3.67
N SER A 152 -7.56 2.38 4.55
CA SER A 152 -7.69 2.14 5.99
C SER A 152 -7.74 3.48 6.71
N MET A 153 -8.62 3.57 7.71
CA MET A 153 -8.80 4.72 8.58
C MET A 153 -8.06 4.46 9.89
N LEU A 154 -7.15 5.36 10.23
CA LEU A 154 -6.37 5.33 11.45
C LEU A 154 -6.71 6.53 12.31
N THR A 155 -6.52 6.40 13.61
CA THR A 155 -6.54 7.51 14.56
C THR A 155 -5.20 7.62 15.26
N ILE A 156 -4.88 8.80 15.76
CA ILE A 156 -3.68 9.05 16.56
C ILE A 156 -4.07 9.81 17.83
N SER A 157 -3.78 9.21 18.97
CA SER A 157 -4.02 9.79 20.29
C SER A 157 -2.75 9.79 21.14
N SER A 158 -2.89 10.16 22.42
CA SER A 158 -1.80 10.04 23.38
C SER A 158 -1.35 8.58 23.68
N SER A 159 -2.17 7.57 23.36
CA SER A 159 -1.79 6.15 23.46
C SER A 159 -0.97 5.66 22.25
N GLY A 160 -1.03 6.36 21.12
CA GLY A 160 -0.39 5.98 19.87
C GLY A 160 -1.40 5.86 18.72
N PHE A 161 -0.99 5.15 17.67
CA PHE A 161 -1.83 4.90 16.50
C PHE A 161 -2.74 3.70 16.74
N GLU A 162 -3.99 3.82 16.30
CA GLU A 162 -4.97 2.74 16.28
C GLU A 162 -5.67 2.70 14.92
N VAL A 163 -6.14 1.52 14.50
CA VAL A 163 -6.88 1.35 13.26
C VAL A 163 -8.37 1.33 13.58
N LEU A 164 -9.14 2.25 12.99
CA LEU A 164 -10.58 2.36 13.21
C LEU A 164 -11.38 1.52 12.23
N GLU A 165 -10.94 1.44 10.98
CA GLU A 165 -11.56 0.62 9.94
C GLU A 165 -10.56 0.30 8.82
N GLU A 166 -10.65 -0.90 8.26
CA GLU A 166 -9.78 -1.38 7.18
C GLU A 166 -10.60 -1.73 5.93
N ASN A 167 -9.92 -1.82 4.78
CA ASN A 167 -10.49 -2.35 3.54
C ASN A 167 -11.75 -1.60 3.05
N ILE A 168 -11.76 -0.28 3.20
CA ILE A 168 -12.79 0.59 2.64
C ILE A 168 -12.48 0.80 1.16
N TYR A 169 -13.17 0.09 0.27
CA TYR A 169 -13.06 0.36 -1.16
C TYR A 169 -13.80 1.65 -1.51
N SER A 170 -13.10 2.59 -2.14
CA SER A 170 -13.62 3.93 -2.38
C SER A 170 -13.28 4.39 -3.79
N ALA A 171 -14.24 5.05 -4.44
CA ALA A 171 -14.09 5.69 -5.76
C ALA A 171 -13.21 6.94 -5.66
N ASP A 172 -11.93 6.75 -5.35
CA ASP A 172 -10.92 7.78 -5.24
C ASP A 172 -9.53 7.18 -5.45
N HIS A 173 -8.59 8.00 -5.90
CA HIS A 173 -7.21 7.59 -6.17
C HIS A 173 -6.17 8.37 -5.37
N ARG A 174 -6.59 9.37 -4.59
CA ARG A 174 -5.68 10.12 -3.73
C ARG A 174 -5.15 9.22 -2.61
N PRO A 175 -3.87 9.34 -2.22
CA PRO A 175 -3.28 8.48 -1.20
C PRO A 175 -3.77 8.78 0.22
N SER A 176 -4.41 9.93 0.45
CA SER A 176 -5.17 10.27 1.66
C SER A 176 -6.39 11.10 1.26
N ILE A 177 -7.54 10.80 1.87
CA ILE A 177 -8.80 11.48 1.62
C ILE A 177 -9.55 11.79 2.91
N ARG A 178 -10.37 12.83 2.85
CA ARG A 178 -11.39 13.10 3.86
C ARG A 178 -12.74 12.64 3.34
N TYR A 179 -13.43 11.77 4.06
CA TYR A 179 -14.80 11.43 3.73
C TYR A 179 -15.75 12.56 4.10
N ARG A 180 -16.88 12.64 3.41
CA ARG A 180 -17.97 13.55 3.80
C ARG A 180 -18.58 13.06 5.11
N LYS A 181 -18.48 13.84 6.18
CA LYS A 181 -19.25 13.58 7.41
C LYS A 181 -20.75 13.62 7.14
N ILE A 182 -21.46 12.72 7.79
CA ILE A 182 -22.91 12.68 7.84
C ILE A 182 -23.31 12.94 9.29
N ALA A 183 -24.50 13.51 9.54
CA ALA A 183 -24.95 13.82 10.89
C ALA A 183 -24.78 12.63 11.86
N GLY A 184 -24.25 12.93 13.04
CA GLY A 184 -23.79 11.95 14.02
C GLY A 184 -22.35 11.48 13.75
N LYS A 185 -21.91 10.47 14.51
CA LYS A 185 -20.59 9.83 14.38
C LYS A 185 -20.53 8.94 13.13
N ALA A 186 -20.57 9.54 11.95
CA ALA A 186 -20.70 8.82 10.69
C ALA A 186 -20.08 9.54 9.48
N PHE A 187 -19.70 8.76 8.47
CA PHE A 187 -19.22 9.28 7.20
C PHE A 187 -19.81 8.53 6.00
N LEU A 188 -19.83 9.21 4.85
CA LEU A 188 -20.26 8.65 3.58
C LEU A 188 -19.04 8.20 2.77
N ASN A 189 -19.03 6.94 2.37
CA ASN A 189 -18.16 6.40 1.35
C ASN A 189 -18.95 6.24 0.02
N LYS A 190 -18.25 6.44 -1.09
CA LYS A 190 -18.75 6.21 -2.45
C LYS A 190 -17.86 5.19 -3.14
N TYR A 191 -18.43 4.22 -3.84
CA TYR A 191 -17.64 3.23 -4.61
C TYR A 191 -18.41 2.73 -5.83
N TYR A 192 -17.69 2.27 -6.85
CA TYR A 192 -18.32 1.63 -8.00
C TYR A 192 -18.47 0.11 -7.76
N ASP A 193 -19.71 -0.39 -7.83
CA ASP A 193 -19.99 -1.82 -7.77
C ASP A 193 -20.01 -2.41 -9.19
N GLN A 194 -19.03 -3.27 -9.48
CA GLN A 194 -18.86 -3.92 -10.79
C GLN A 194 -19.94 -4.96 -11.11
N ILE A 195 -20.55 -5.58 -10.09
CA ILE A 195 -21.59 -6.60 -10.28
C ILE A 195 -22.90 -5.92 -10.65
N ILE A 196 -23.21 -4.80 -9.98
CA ILE A 196 -24.42 -4.00 -10.22
C ILE A 196 -24.24 -3.07 -11.41
N GLY A 197 -23.00 -2.66 -11.71
CA GLY A 197 -22.65 -1.71 -12.76
C GLY A 197 -23.06 -0.27 -12.41
N ALA A 198 -22.92 0.13 -11.15
CA ALA A 198 -23.36 1.44 -10.67
C ALA A 198 -22.47 1.98 -9.53
N ASP A 199 -22.44 3.30 -9.39
CA ASP A 199 -21.93 3.97 -8.20
C ASP A 199 -22.87 3.71 -7.02
N MET A 200 -22.28 3.45 -5.86
CA MET A 200 -22.93 3.10 -4.62
C MET A 200 -22.49 4.05 -3.52
N ASP A 201 -23.46 4.47 -2.71
CA ASP A 201 -23.28 5.21 -1.47
C ASP A 201 -23.45 4.24 -0.29
N VAL A 202 -22.49 4.24 0.64
CA VAL A 202 -22.56 3.49 1.89
C VAL A 202 -22.17 4.39 3.05
N ILE A 203 -23.01 4.42 4.09
CA ILE A 203 -22.74 5.17 5.30
C ILE A 203 -22.07 4.26 6.31
N HIS A 204 -20.95 4.71 6.86
CA HIS A 204 -20.24 4.07 7.94
C HIS A 204 -20.58 4.81 9.24
N ARG A 205 -21.13 4.09 10.22
CA ARG A 205 -21.61 4.65 11.49
C ARG A 205 -20.83 4.08 12.64
N TRP A 206 -20.25 4.95 13.45
CA TRP A 206 -19.60 4.57 14.69
C TRP A 206 -20.65 4.11 15.71
N LYS A 207 -20.49 2.88 16.19
CA LYS A 207 -21.32 2.31 17.24
C LYS A 207 -20.52 1.24 17.98
N ASP A 208 -20.67 1.19 19.30
CA ASP A 208 -20.09 0.13 20.14
C ASP A 208 -18.56 -0.05 19.95
N GLY A 209 -17.84 1.04 19.63
CA GLY A 209 -16.39 1.05 19.46
C GLY A 209 -15.87 0.67 18.07
N ALA A 210 -16.73 0.60 17.05
CA ALA A 210 -16.32 0.33 15.66
C ALA A 210 -17.25 1.01 14.64
N PHE A 211 -16.79 1.13 13.40
CA PHE A 211 -17.65 1.53 12.28
C PHE A 211 -18.47 0.35 11.75
N HIS A 212 -19.77 0.57 11.60
CA HIS A 212 -20.70 -0.35 10.98
C HIS A 212 -21.23 0.23 9.68
N ARG A 213 -21.31 -0.60 8.64
CA ARG A 213 -21.77 -0.21 7.30
C ARG A 213 -23.29 -0.37 7.19
N ASP A 214 -23.96 0.70 6.77
CA ASP A 214 -25.35 0.64 6.33
C ASP A 214 -25.46 -0.21 5.04
N ILE A 215 -26.70 -0.56 4.64
CA ILE A 215 -26.93 -1.22 3.35
C ILE A 215 -26.59 -0.23 2.23
N PRO A 216 -25.70 -0.58 1.28
CA PRO A 216 -25.36 0.31 0.17
C PRO A 216 -26.57 0.66 -0.69
N THR A 217 -26.64 1.90 -1.14
CA THR A 217 -27.69 2.40 -2.04
C THR A 217 -27.08 2.97 -3.30
N LYS A 218 -27.80 2.96 -4.43
CA LYS A 218 -27.28 3.56 -5.66
C LYS A 218 -27.06 5.07 -5.44
N SER A 219 -25.88 5.56 -5.79
CA SER A 219 -25.57 6.98 -5.73
C SER A 219 -26.47 7.76 -6.67
N ILE A 220 -26.98 8.90 -6.19
CA ILE A 220 -27.76 9.85 -7.00
C ILE A 220 -26.80 10.80 -7.74
N GLU A 221 -25.60 11.00 -7.19
CA GLU A 221 -24.54 11.83 -7.72
C GLU A 221 -23.26 11.01 -7.85
N GLY A 222 -22.67 11.01 -9.05
CA GLY A 222 -21.32 10.50 -9.27
C GLY A 222 -20.27 11.45 -8.70
N GLY A 223 -19.07 10.93 -8.42
CA GLY A 223 -17.96 11.73 -7.92
C GLY A 223 -17.03 10.93 -7.03
N ALA A 224 -15.97 11.60 -6.59
CA ALA A 224 -14.98 11.01 -5.72
C ALA A 224 -15.54 10.74 -4.32
N ALA A 225 -15.02 9.72 -3.64
CA ALA A 225 -15.39 9.45 -2.25
C ALA A 225 -14.89 10.54 -1.30
N GLY A 226 -13.71 11.10 -1.56
CA GLY A 226 -13.14 12.17 -0.75
C GLY A 226 -13.66 13.56 -1.12
N VAL A 227 -13.76 14.45 -0.14
CA VAL A 227 -14.07 15.87 -0.34
C VAL A 227 -12.79 16.72 -0.45
N GLU A 228 -12.84 17.84 -1.16
CA GLU A 228 -11.76 18.84 -1.25
C GLU A 228 -12.07 20.06 -0.36
N GLY A 229 -11.04 20.72 0.20
CA GLY A 229 -11.16 21.98 0.95
C GLY A 229 -11.25 21.82 2.48
N GLU A 230 -10.94 22.87 3.24
CA GLU A 230 -11.04 22.90 4.71
C GLU A 230 -12.51 22.93 5.18
N SER A 231 -12.77 22.31 6.33
CA SER A 231 -14.01 22.44 7.10
C SER A 231 -14.05 23.78 7.83
#